data_AF-F4L1U7-F1
#
_entry.id   AF-F4L1U7-F1
#
_cell.length_a   1.000
_cell.length_b   1.000
_cell.length_c   1.000
_cell.angle_alpha   90.00
_cell.angle_beta   90.00
_cell.angle_gamma   90.00
#
_symmetry.space_group_name_H-M   'P 1'
#
loop_
_entity.id
_entity.type
_entity.pdbx_description
1 polymer ?
#
loop_
_entity_poly.entity_id
_entity_poly.type
_entity_poly.pdbx_seq_one_letter_code
_entity_poly.pdbx_strand_id
1 'polypeptide(L)'
;MHPKQPYKPISCDFYDELEAFATQQKIVLVEFETPEGNMRHCEVRIVNLQTRNKEEFVQLDNGLEVRLDYIHSVDGTLMPDHC
;
A
#
# COMPACT_ATOMS: atom_id res chain seq x y z
N MET A 1 -13.14 -14.27 -29.54
CA MET A 1 -13.20 -12.83 -29.24
C MET A 1 -12.73 -12.66 -27.80
N HIS A 2 -11.50 -12.22 -27.57
CA HIS A 2 -10.99 -11.90 -26.23
C HIS A 2 -10.95 -10.37 -26.10
N PRO A 3 -11.59 -9.77 -25.09
CA PRO A 3 -11.67 -8.32 -24.96
C PRO A 3 -10.35 -7.73 -24.47
N LYS A 4 -10.18 -6.45 -24.80
CA LYS A 4 -9.18 -5.46 -24.35
C LYS A 4 -8.46 -5.84 -23.04
N GLN A 5 -7.14 -5.70 -23.03
CA GLN A 5 -6.37 -5.52 -21.79
C GLN A 5 -6.07 -4.01 -21.61
N PRO A 6 -6.93 -3.24 -20.93
CA PRO A 6 -6.61 -1.88 -20.52
C PRO A 6 -5.94 -1.90 -19.15
N TYR A 7 -4.81 -1.19 -19.01
CA TYR A 7 -4.09 -0.89 -17.77
C TYR A 7 -3.58 -2.13 -16.99
N LYS A 8 -2.28 -2.17 -16.68
CA LYS A 8 -1.74 -3.11 -15.69
C LYS A 8 -1.72 -2.38 -14.34
N PRO A 9 -2.74 -2.56 -13.48
CA PRO A 9 -2.71 -2.00 -12.13
C PRO A 9 -1.52 -2.59 -11.36
N ILE A 10 -1.05 -1.89 -10.32
CA ILE A 10 -0.33 -2.52 -9.21
C ILE A 10 -1.08 -3.82 -8.92
N SER A 11 -0.38 -4.97 -8.97
CA SER A 11 -0.98 -6.31 -9.03
C SER A 11 -2.31 -6.32 -8.31
N CYS A 12 -3.43 -6.57 -9.02
CA CYS A 12 -4.78 -6.50 -8.45
C CYS A 12 -4.82 -7.11 -7.05
N ASP A 13 -4.11 -8.21 -6.84
CA ASP A 13 -3.93 -8.87 -5.55
C ASP A 13 -3.48 -7.93 -4.41
N PHE A 14 -2.47 -7.08 -4.60
CA PHE A 14 -1.97 -6.19 -3.54
C PHE A 14 -2.97 -5.08 -3.21
N TYR A 15 -3.59 -4.47 -4.22
CA TYR A 15 -4.58 -3.41 -3.99
C TYR A 15 -5.85 -3.97 -3.34
N ASP A 16 -6.29 -5.15 -3.77
CA ASP A 16 -7.42 -5.88 -3.18
C ASP A 16 -7.12 -6.28 -1.72
N GLU A 17 -5.88 -6.72 -1.41
CA GLU A 17 -5.45 -6.96 -0.03
C GLU A 17 -5.48 -5.69 0.83
N LEU A 18 -4.97 -4.56 0.32
CA LEU A 18 -5.03 -3.28 1.04
C LEU A 18 -6.48 -2.82 1.28
N GLU A 19 -7.36 -2.97 0.29
CA GLU A 19 -8.80 -2.71 0.45
C GLU A 19 -9.45 -3.66 1.45
N ALA A 20 -9.05 -4.93 1.46
CA ALA A 20 -9.50 -5.91 2.44
C ALA A 20 -9.02 -5.55 3.86
N PHE A 21 -7.77 -5.11 4.02
CA PHE A 21 -7.26 -4.63 5.32
C PHE A 21 -7.99 -3.38 5.79
N ALA A 22 -8.27 -2.45 4.88
CA ALA A 22 -9.05 -1.25 5.17
C ALA A 22 -10.49 -1.59 5.61
N THR A 23 -11.14 -2.50 4.89
CA THR A 23 -12.50 -2.97 5.18
C THR A 23 -12.55 -3.75 6.50
N GLN A 24 -11.54 -4.56 6.79
CA GLN A 24 -11.43 -5.32 8.04
C GLN A 24 -11.00 -4.45 9.22
N GLN A 25 -10.50 -3.22 8.98
CA GLN A 25 -9.86 -2.36 9.98
C GLN A 25 -8.80 -3.13 10.79
N LYS A 26 -8.09 -4.03 10.11
CA LYS A 26 -7.07 -4.88 10.71
C LYS A 26 -5.82 -4.05 10.99
N ILE A 27 -5.19 -4.29 12.13
CA ILE A 27 -3.85 -3.74 12.39
C ILE A 27 -2.88 -4.53 11.51
N VAL A 28 -2.18 -3.82 10.63
CA VAL A 28 -1.17 -4.36 9.73
C VAL A 28 0.17 -3.73 10.02
N LEU A 29 1.25 -4.49 9.82
CA LEU A 29 2.60 -3.97 9.94
C LEU A 29 3.02 -3.31 8.62
N VAL A 30 3.13 -1.99 8.60
CA VAL A 30 3.62 -1.26 7.42
C VAL A 30 5.11 -1.01 7.58
N GLU A 31 5.92 -1.57 6.70
CA GLU A 31 7.36 -1.37 6.63
C GLU A 31 7.68 -0.37 5.52
N PHE A 32 8.36 0.72 5.85
CA PHE A 32 8.67 1.80 4.92
C PHE A 32 10.06 2.38 5.17
N GLU A 33 10.67 2.90 4.12
CA GLU A 33 11.95 3.60 4.20
C GLU A 33 11.74 5.07 4.60
N THR A 34 12.50 5.55 5.57
CA THR A 34 12.53 6.97 5.92
C THR A 34 13.50 7.73 5.00
N PRO A 35 13.35 9.05 4.82
CA PRO A 35 14.30 9.87 4.06
C PRO A 35 15.75 9.83 4.58
N GLU A 36 15.98 9.28 5.77
CA GLU A 36 17.31 9.04 6.35
C GLU A 36 17.94 7.72 5.86
N GLY A 37 17.24 6.95 5.00
CA GLY A 37 17.67 5.63 4.52
C GLY A 37 17.53 4.52 5.57
N ASN A 38 16.68 4.72 6.59
CA ASN A 38 16.43 3.71 7.61
C ASN A 38 15.07 3.04 7.36
N MET A 39 15.05 1.72 7.34
CA MET A 39 13.81 0.94 7.37
C MET A 39 13.13 1.13 8.71
N ARG A 40 11.88 1.62 8.69
CA ARG A 40 11.01 1.66 9.86
C ARG A 40 9.78 0.83 9.60
N HIS A 41 9.19 0.35 10.68
CA HIS A 41 7.91 -0.32 10.63
C HIS A 41 6.97 0.24 11.69
N CYS A 42 5.67 0.24 11.39
CA CYS A 42 4.64 0.67 12.34
C CYS A 42 3.43 -0.25 12.21
N GLU A 43 2.86 -0.66 13.35
CA GLU A 43 1.59 -1.38 13.41
C GLU A 43 0.45 -0.37 13.43
N VAL A 44 -0.28 -0.30 12.32
CA VAL A 44 -1.29 0.71 12.06
C VAL A 44 -2.45 0.09 11.31
N ARG A 45 -3.64 0.69 11.38
CA ARG A 45 -4.76 0.27 10.53
C ARG A 45 -4.80 1.11 9.30
N ILE A 46 -4.92 0.47 8.14
CA ILE A 46 -5.24 1.16 6.90
C ILE A 46 -6.67 1.65 7.03
N VAL A 47 -6.86 2.96 6.94
CA VAL A 47 -8.21 3.57 6.94
C VAL A 47 -8.69 3.70 5.51
N ASN A 48 -7.83 4.20 4.63
CA ASN A 48 -8.17 4.42 3.25
C ASN A 48 -6.91 4.52 2.38
N LEU A 49 -7.03 4.27 1.09
CA LEU A 49 -5.98 4.54 0.11
C LEU A 49 -6.38 5.78 -0.69
N GLN A 50 -5.44 6.70 -0.88
CA GLN A 50 -5.64 7.90 -1.67
C GLN A 50 -4.60 8.01 -2.77
N THR A 51 -5.05 8.31 -3.99
CA THR A 51 -4.15 8.63 -5.10
C THR A 51 -4.14 10.13 -5.31
N ARG A 52 -2.97 10.76 -5.16
CA ARG A 52 -2.78 12.19 -5.37
C ARG A 52 -1.63 12.41 -6.34
N ASN A 53 -1.86 13.21 -7.39
CA ASN A 53 -0.83 13.52 -8.40
C ASN A 53 -0.21 12.29 -9.11
N LYS A 54 -0.98 11.20 -9.30
CA LYS A 54 -0.50 9.90 -9.80
C LYS A 54 0.42 9.14 -8.85
N GLU A 55 0.51 9.58 -7.60
CA GLU A 55 1.21 8.89 -6.52
C GLU A 55 0.17 8.30 -5.56
N GLU A 56 0.45 7.11 -5.03
CA GLU A 56 -0.45 6.42 -4.12
C GLU A 56 0.01 6.59 -2.68
N PHE A 57 -0.95 6.88 -1.80
CA PHE A 57 -0.78 7.13 -0.38
C PHE A 57 -1.71 6.20 0.39
N VAL A 58 -1.21 5.65 1.49
CA VAL A 58 -2.00 4.93 2.47
C VAL A 58 -2.29 5.84 3.65
N GLN A 59 -3.57 6.03 3.94
CA GLN A 59 -4.04 6.77 5.10
C GLN A 59 -4.22 5.80 6.26
N LEU A 60 -3.56 6.12 7.37
CA LEU A 60 -3.49 5.30 8.56
C LEU A 60 -4.43 5.84 9.65
N ASP A 61 -4.82 5.01 10.61
CA ASP A 61 -5.77 5.39 11.66
C ASP A 61 -5.21 6.41 12.66
N ASN A 62 -3.90 6.46 12.78
CA ASN A 62 -3.19 7.49 13.55
C ASN A 62 -3.18 8.88 12.86
N GLY A 63 -3.76 9.00 11.67
CA GLY A 63 -3.78 10.23 10.87
C GLY A 63 -2.51 10.49 10.06
N LEU A 64 -1.56 9.52 10.01
CA LEU A 64 -0.43 9.57 9.10
C LEU A 64 -0.85 9.13 7.70
N GLU A 65 -0.27 9.76 6.69
CA GLU A 65 -0.31 9.30 5.31
C GLU A 65 1.11 8.95 4.86
N VAL A 66 1.31 7.72 4.39
CA VAL A 66 2.60 7.23 3.90
C VAL A 66 2.45 6.94 2.41
N ARG A 67 3.42 7.38 1.59
CA ARG A 67 3.42 7.02 0.16
C ARG A 67 3.75 5.54 0.01
N LEU A 68 2.97 4.84 -0.80
CA LEU A 68 3.23 3.44 -1.16
C LEU A 68 4.61 3.26 -1.80
N ASP A 69 5.11 4.29 -2.48
CA ASP A 69 6.47 4.31 -3.08
C ASP A 69 7.60 4.05 -2.08
N TYR A 70 7.41 4.42 -0.80
CA TYR A 70 8.38 4.15 0.27
C TYR A 70 8.05 2.89 1.05
N ILE A 71 6.89 2.26 0.81
CA ILE A 71 6.47 1.05 1.49
C ILE A 71 7.15 -0.14 0.84
N HIS A 72 7.83 -0.94 1.64
CA HIS A 72 8.47 -2.17 1.21
C HIS A 72 7.53 -3.36 1.35
N SER A 73 6.81 -3.42 2.47
CA SER A 73 5.89 -4.52 2.81
C SER A 73 4.75 -4.04 3.69
N VAL A 74 3.60 -4.71 3.58
CA VAL A 74 2.44 -4.52 4.44
C VAL A 74 1.99 -5.88 4.96
N ASP A 75 1.96 -6.07 6.27
CA ASP A 75 1.57 -7.32 6.95
C ASP A 75 2.38 -8.56 6.49
N GLY A 76 3.60 -8.36 5.99
CA GLY A 76 4.43 -9.41 5.38
C GLY A 76 4.16 -9.66 3.90
N THR A 77 3.15 -9.01 3.30
CA THR A 77 2.99 -8.95 1.84
C THR A 77 3.99 -7.93 1.28
N LEU A 78 4.99 -8.42 0.56
CA LEU A 78 5.93 -7.57 -0.17
C LEU A 78 5.21 -6.88 -1.33
N MET A 79 5.46 -5.58 -1.53
CA MET A 79 5.05 -4.95 -2.78
C MET A 79 5.76 -5.68 -3.92
N PRO A 80 5.03 -6.12 -4.97
CA PRO A 80 5.67 -6.75 -6.11
C PRO A 80 6.61 -5.72 -6.72
N ASP A 81 7.90 -5.93 -6.50
CA ASP A 81 8.98 -5.16 -7.09
C ASP A 81 8.73 -5.13 -8.60
N HIS A 82 8.57 -3.92 -9.13
CA HIS A 82 8.22 -3.68 -10.53
C HIS A 82 9.41 -4.14 -11.38
N CYS A 83 9.46 -5.42 -11.71
CA CYS A 83 10.49 -6.00 -12.56
C CYS A 83 10.18 -5.80 -14.04
#